data_AF-A0AB33TUD5-F1
#
_entry.id   AF-A0AB33TUD5-F1
#
_cell.length_a   1.000
_cell.length_b   1.000
_cell.length_c   1.000
_cell.angle_alpha   90.00
_cell.angle_beta   90.00
_cell.angle_gamma   90.00
#
_symmetry.space_group_name_H-M   'P 1'
#
loop_
_entity.id
_entity.type
_entity.pdbx_description
1 polymer ?
#
loop_
_entity_poly.entity_id
_entity_poly.type
_entity_poly.pdbx_seq_one_letter_code
_entity_poly.pdbx_strand_id
1 'polypeptide(L)'
;MVRKQPKSCVWVSAVGRERNFAKVSGYASRVFQNWAACRAVYRYAEEHLPRYSKVVLAMRWGSQMPENSRSLAYDAGFFQKFDRMLHKLSSEKQAVYLMADNLASSYNVQRAYILSSRIPGYRQTLRPDDESTLKANARIRELAAKYPNVYIIDAAAYIPADFQIGGLPVYSDTDHINPYGGTELAKRFSEKQRFLNTRHNH
;
A
#
# COMPACT_ATOMS: atom_id res chain seq x y z
N MET A 1 28.35 7.74 26.06
CA MET A 1 27.06 7.17 25.60
C MET A 1 26.94 7.33 24.09
N VAL A 2 27.06 6.24 23.33
CA VAL A 2 26.87 6.28 21.87
C VAL A 2 25.37 6.36 21.60
N ARG A 3 24.85 7.54 21.22
CA ARG A 3 23.49 7.66 20.69
C ARG A 3 23.45 6.88 19.37
N LYS A 4 22.90 5.66 19.37
CA LYS A 4 22.60 4.93 18.14
C LYS A 4 21.75 5.85 17.26
N GLN A 5 22.25 6.17 16.07
CA GLN A 5 21.45 6.94 15.13
C GLN A 5 20.14 6.20 14.83
N PRO A 6 18.99 6.88 14.83
CA PRO A 6 17.73 6.27 14.44
C PRO A 6 17.85 5.74 13.02
N LYS A 7 17.49 4.48 12.78
CA LYS A 7 17.43 3.97 11.41
C LYS A 7 16.33 4.72 10.66
N SER A 8 16.64 5.16 9.43
CA SER A 8 15.93 6.26 8.78
C SER A 8 14.54 5.90 8.25
N CYS A 9 14.30 4.66 7.80
CA CYS A 9 12.99 4.15 7.34
C CYS A 9 12.91 2.62 7.44
N VAL A 10 11.74 2.08 7.80
CA VAL A 10 11.38 0.67 7.58
C VAL A 10 10.12 0.58 6.74
N TRP A 11 10.15 -0.28 5.73
CA TRP A 11 8.99 -0.63 4.92
C TRP A 11 8.42 -1.94 5.47
N VAL A 12 7.18 -1.91 5.97
CA VAL A 12 6.50 -3.12 6.44
C VAL A 12 5.30 -3.37 5.54
N SER A 13 5.57 -4.06 4.44
CA SER A 13 4.56 -4.79 3.70
C SER A 13 5.20 -5.97 2.99
N ALA A 14 4.54 -7.12 3.03
CA ALA A 14 4.74 -8.14 2.00
C ALA A 14 3.59 -7.97 1.01
N VAL A 15 3.90 -7.66 -0.25
CA VAL A 15 2.94 -7.63 -1.37
C VAL A 15 3.30 -8.80 -2.29
N GLY A 16 2.38 -9.75 -2.42
CA GLY A 16 2.46 -10.85 -3.38
C GLY A 16 1.05 -11.34 -3.70
N ARG A 17 0.90 -12.16 -4.75
CA ARG A 17 -0.40 -12.60 -5.32
C ARG A 17 -1.51 -13.00 -4.32
N GLU A 18 -1.15 -13.39 -3.10
CA GLU A 18 -2.08 -13.76 -2.02
C GLU A 18 -1.68 -13.22 -0.64
N ARG A 19 -0.71 -12.30 -0.56
CA ARG A 19 -0.10 -11.85 0.70
C ARG A 19 -0.20 -10.34 0.77
N ASN A 20 -1.15 -9.85 1.55
CA ASN A 20 -1.45 -8.43 1.76
C ASN A 20 -1.42 -8.15 3.26
N PHE A 21 -0.25 -7.86 3.85
CA PHE A 21 -0.19 -7.56 5.29
C PHE A 21 0.75 -6.41 5.62
N ALA A 22 0.20 -5.38 6.23
CA ALA A 22 0.91 -4.52 7.16
C ALA A 22 0.85 -5.18 8.55
N LYS A 23 1.93 -5.13 9.35
CA LYS A 23 1.89 -5.60 10.74
C LYS A 23 0.75 -4.86 11.44
N VAL A 24 -0.19 -5.58 12.05
CA VAL A 24 -1.26 -5.03 12.91
C VAL A 24 -1.36 -5.90 14.15
N SER A 25 -1.24 -5.30 15.34
CA SER A 25 -1.26 -6.06 16.59
C SER A 25 -2.62 -6.75 16.80
N GLY A 26 -2.60 -8.06 17.06
CA GLY A 26 -3.82 -8.87 17.23
C GLY A 26 -4.56 -9.18 15.92
N TYR A 27 -3.92 -8.99 14.77
CA TYR A 27 -4.48 -9.35 13.48
C TYR A 27 -4.72 -10.86 13.38
N ALA A 28 -5.95 -11.24 13.07
CA ALA A 28 -6.44 -12.60 13.15
C ALA A 28 -7.14 -13.02 11.85
N SER A 29 -6.38 -13.05 10.75
CA SER A 29 -6.87 -13.55 9.46
C SER A 29 -6.45 -14.98 9.20
N ARG A 30 -7.18 -15.67 8.30
CA ARG A 30 -6.84 -17.04 7.87
C ARG A 30 -5.46 -17.09 7.22
N VAL A 31 -5.07 -16.06 6.48
CA VAL A 31 -3.72 -16.02 5.88
C VAL A 31 -2.63 -15.92 6.95
N PHE A 32 -2.83 -15.13 8.00
CA PHE A 32 -1.86 -15.06 9.10
C PHE A 32 -1.67 -16.42 9.79
N GLN A 33 -2.76 -17.15 10.00
CA GLN A 33 -2.77 -18.47 10.63
C GLN A 33 -2.13 -19.55 9.76
N ASN A 34 -2.40 -19.55 8.45
CA ASN A 34 -2.01 -20.65 7.58
C ASN A 34 -0.59 -20.52 7.01
N TRP A 35 0.00 -19.31 7.00
CA TRP A 35 1.24 -19.07 6.25
C TRP A 35 2.42 -18.67 7.15
N ALA A 36 3.44 -19.54 7.20
CA ALA A 36 4.65 -19.31 8.02
C ALA A 36 5.42 -18.04 7.63
N ALA A 37 5.49 -17.73 6.32
CA ALA A 37 6.14 -16.52 5.82
C ALA A 37 5.48 -15.24 6.38
N CYS A 38 4.14 -15.23 6.50
CA CYS A 38 3.42 -14.10 7.06
C CYS A 38 3.76 -13.89 8.54
N ARG A 39 3.81 -14.98 9.31
CA ARG A 39 4.26 -14.92 10.71
C ARG A 39 5.71 -14.47 10.85
N ALA A 40 6.60 -14.87 9.93
CA ALA A 40 7.99 -14.44 9.92
C ALA A 40 8.14 -12.92 9.72
N VAL A 41 7.40 -12.34 8.75
CA VAL A 41 7.37 -10.89 8.53
C VAL A 41 6.82 -10.14 9.75
N TYR A 42 5.78 -10.67 10.40
CA TYR A 42 5.24 -10.08 11.63
C TYR A 42 6.25 -10.09 12.78
N ARG A 43 6.95 -11.21 13.01
CA ARG A 43 8.00 -11.31 14.03
C ARG A 43 9.14 -10.33 13.75
N TYR A 44 9.58 -10.26 12.49
CA TYR A 44 10.60 -9.31 12.08
C TYR A 44 10.15 -7.87 12.37
N ALA A 45 8.93 -7.51 11.96
CA ALA A 45 8.37 -6.19 12.21
C ALA A 45 8.25 -5.90 13.72
N GLU A 46 7.78 -6.85 14.53
CA GLU A 46 7.68 -6.69 15.99
C GLU A 46 9.03 -6.39 16.65
N GLU A 47 10.08 -7.11 16.25
CA GLU A 47 11.42 -6.94 16.82
C GLU A 47 12.11 -5.65 16.34
N HIS A 48 11.83 -5.22 15.10
CA HIS A 48 12.60 -4.18 14.43
C HIS A 48 11.90 -2.82 14.37
N LEU A 49 10.56 -2.78 14.31
CA LEU A 49 9.79 -1.52 14.18
C LEU A 49 10.17 -0.45 15.20
N PRO A 50 10.38 -0.75 16.51
CA PRO A 50 10.73 0.28 17.50
C PRO A 50 12.06 1.00 17.22
N ARG A 51 12.91 0.48 16.33
CA ARG A 51 14.24 1.04 16.02
C ARG A 51 14.21 2.13 14.95
N TYR A 52 13.06 2.39 14.32
CA TYR A 52 12.94 3.30 13.17
C TYR A 52 12.11 4.52 13.52
N SER A 53 12.59 5.71 13.14
CA SER A 53 11.82 6.95 13.34
C SER A 53 10.69 7.14 12.32
N LYS A 54 10.74 6.39 11.20
CA LYS A 54 9.78 6.47 10.11
C LYS A 54 9.33 5.08 9.68
N VAL A 55 8.03 4.89 9.51
CA VAL A 55 7.41 3.61 9.16
C VAL A 55 6.52 3.82 7.93
N VAL A 56 6.72 3.00 6.90
CA VAL A 56 5.84 2.99 5.72
C VAL A 56 5.03 1.69 5.73
N LEU A 57 3.72 1.82 5.63
CA LEU A 57 2.75 0.71 5.64
C LEU A 57 1.98 0.69 4.32
N ALA A 58 1.95 -0.48 3.69
CA ALA A 58 1.16 -0.74 2.48
C ALA A 58 0.44 -2.08 2.64
N MET A 59 -0.81 -2.15 2.22
CA MET A 59 -1.63 -3.35 2.29
C MET A 59 -2.86 -3.14 1.43
N ARG A 60 -3.42 -4.20 0.83
CA ARG A 60 -4.76 -4.16 0.23
C ARG A 60 -5.85 -3.92 1.28
N TRP A 61 -6.13 -2.65 1.59
CA TRP A 61 -7.14 -2.19 2.52
C TRP A 61 -8.54 -2.69 2.15
N GLY A 62 -8.84 -2.77 0.85
CA GLY A 62 -10.12 -3.28 0.34
C GLY A 62 -10.47 -4.67 0.88
N SER A 63 -9.48 -5.53 1.13
CA SER A 63 -9.68 -6.87 1.71
C SER A 63 -10.18 -6.88 3.15
N GLN A 64 -10.15 -5.74 3.85
CA GLN A 64 -10.63 -5.60 5.23
C GLN A 64 -12.05 -5.01 5.31
N MET A 65 -12.64 -4.68 4.16
CA MET A 65 -14.02 -4.20 4.10
C MET A 65 -15.01 -5.34 4.35
N PRO A 66 -16.13 -5.12 5.07
CA PRO A 66 -17.11 -6.17 5.38
C PRO A 66 -17.67 -6.90 4.16
N GLU A 67 -17.87 -6.20 3.05
CA GLU A 67 -18.28 -6.78 1.76
C GLU A 67 -17.29 -7.83 1.23
N ASN A 68 -16.03 -7.74 1.64
CA ASN A 68 -14.97 -8.69 1.32
C ASN A 68 -14.72 -9.72 2.43
N SER A 69 -15.71 -10.00 3.28
CA SER A 69 -15.59 -10.94 4.42
C SER A 69 -15.20 -12.37 4.05
N ARG A 70 -15.34 -12.75 2.77
CA ARG A 70 -14.86 -14.05 2.24
C ARG A 70 -13.35 -14.07 1.95
N SER A 71 -12.69 -12.93 1.91
CA SER A 71 -11.25 -12.83 1.75
C SER A 71 -10.54 -13.57 2.89
N LEU A 72 -9.52 -14.36 2.55
CA LEU A 72 -8.69 -15.02 3.56
C LEU A 72 -7.95 -14.01 4.45
N ALA A 73 -7.75 -12.78 3.94
CA ALA A 73 -7.13 -11.68 4.67
C ALA A 73 -8.12 -10.91 5.55
N TYR A 74 -9.43 -11.13 5.44
CA TYR A 74 -10.40 -10.36 6.22
C TYR A 74 -10.24 -10.63 7.72
N ASP A 75 -10.32 -9.56 8.52
CA ASP A 75 -10.44 -9.58 9.97
C ASP A 75 -11.51 -8.56 10.38
N ALA A 76 -12.61 -9.03 10.97
CA ALA A 76 -13.74 -8.17 11.34
C ALA A 76 -13.36 -7.04 12.31
N GLY A 77 -12.30 -7.22 13.10
CA GLY A 77 -11.78 -6.21 14.02
C GLY A 77 -10.63 -5.37 13.44
N PHE A 78 -10.31 -5.52 12.14
CA PHE A 78 -9.09 -4.96 11.54
C PHE A 78 -8.94 -3.47 11.81
N PHE A 79 -9.92 -2.64 11.45
CA PHE A 79 -9.78 -1.18 11.54
C PHE A 79 -9.61 -0.70 12.99
N GLN A 80 -10.24 -1.36 13.95
CA GLN A 80 -10.05 -1.03 15.37
C GLN A 80 -8.65 -1.42 15.86
N LYS A 81 -8.12 -2.57 15.42
CA LYS A 81 -6.75 -3.01 15.72
C LYS A 81 -5.72 -2.10 15.06
N PHE A 82 -5.99 -1.66 13.83
CA PHE A 82 -5.15 -0.76 13.07
C PHE A 82 -5.10 0.64 13.72
N ASP A 83 -6.24 1.18 14.14
CA ASP A 83 -6.33 2.44 14.89
C ASP A 83 -5.47 2.40 16.16
N ARG A 84 -5.58 1.33 16.97
CA ARG A 84 -4.73 1.13 18.15
C ARG A 84 -3.24 1.08 17.82
N MET A 85 -2.88 0.48 16.69
CA MET A 85 -1.50 0.48 16.25
C MET A 85 -1.02 1.86 15.82
N LEU A 86 -1.82 2.59 15.02
CA LEU A 86 -1.50 3.96 14.62
C LEU A 86 -1.32 4.86 15.85
N HIS A 87 -2.21 4.72 16.84
CA HIS A 87 -2.05 5.39 18.13
C HIS A 87 -0.72 5.08 18.80
N LYS A 88 -0.34 3.79 18.89
CA LYS A 88 0.94 3.38 19.48
C LYS A 88 2.13 4.01 18.74
N LEU A 89 2.24 3.80 17.42
CA LEU A 89 3.33 4.35 16.60
C LEU A 89 3.38 5.88 16.69
N SER A 90 2.20 6.53 16.68
CA SER A 90 2.07 7.99 16.82
C SER A 90 2.59 8.46 18.19
N SER A 91 2.21 7.78 19.28
CA SER A 91 2.62 8.11 20.65
C SER A 91 4.13 7.94 20.87
N GLU A 92 4.74 6.96 20.20
CA GLU A 92 6.19 6.69 20.18
C GLU A 92 6.95 7.68 19.26
N LYS A 93 6.28 8.72 18.75
CA LYS A 93 6.82 9.79 17.92
C LYS A 93 7.40 9.32 16.58
N GLN A 94 6.98 8.15 16.09
CA GLN A 94 7.34 7.69 14.75
C GLN A 94 6.48 8.42 13.70
N ALA A 95 7.08 8.85 12.59
CA ALA A 95 6.33 9.29 11.43
C ALA A 95 5.79 8.06 10.67
N VAL A 96 4.48 7.96 10.49
CA VAL A 96 3.86 6.83 9.80
C VAL A 96 3.34 7.29 8.45
N TYR A 97 3.64 6.54 7.40
CA TYR A 97 3.19 6.80 6.05
C TYR A 97 2.36 5.62 5.57
N LEU A 98 1.09 5.87 5.25
CA LEU A 98 0.17 4.86 4.74
C LEU A 98 0.06 5.02 3.24
N MET A 99 0.40 3.98 2.49
CA MET A 99 0.19 3.97 1.05
C MET A 99 -1.28 3.70 0.76
N ALA A 100 -1.94 4.60 0.02
CA ALA A 100 -3.27 4.34 -0.52
C ALA A 100 -3.21 3.19 -1.52
N ASP A 101 -4.24 2.35 -1.52
CA ASP A 101 -4.39 1.29 -2.51
C ASP A 101 -4.62 1.88 -3.90
N ASN A 102 -4.07 1.21 -4.91
CA ASN A 102 -4.41 1.49 -6.28
C ASN A 102 -5.69 0.73 -6.69
N LEU A 103 -6.49 1.34 -7.55
CA LEU A 103 -7.73 0.74 -8.03
C LEU A 103 -7.43 -0.38 -9.01
N ALA A 104 -8.18 -1.48 -8.92
CA ALA A 104 -8.16 -2.51 -9.94
C ALA A 104 -8.75 -1.97 -11.26
N SER A 105 -8.25 -2.49 -12.37
CA SER A 105 -8.79 -2.29 -13.71
C SER A 105 -9.78 -3.40 -14.03
N SER A 106 -10.81 -3.06 -14.82
CA SER A 106 -11.81 -4.00 -15.33
C SER A 106 -11.24 -5.13 -16.22
N TYR A 107 -10.00 -4.99 -16.68
CA TYR A 107 -9.30 -5.99 -17.49
C TYR A 107 -7.80 -5.94 -17.23
N ASN A 108 -7.09 -7.02 -17.55
CA ASN A 108 -5.63 -7.07 -17.42
C ASN A 108 -4.97 -6.03 -18.34
N VAL A 109 -4.33 -5.02 -17.74
CA VAL A 109 -3.79 -3.86 -18.47
C VAL A 109 -2.63 -4.26 -19.38
N GLN A 110 -1.71 -5.09 -18.88
CA GLN A 110 -0.58 -5.58 -19.67
C GLN A 110 -1.04 -6.39 -20.88
N ARG A 111 -2.08 -7.21 -20.72
CA ARG A 111 -2.68 -8.00 -21.79
C ARG A 111 -3.34 -7.10 -22.84
N ALA A 112 -4.12 -6.10 -22.41
CA ALA A 112 -4.72 -5.14 -23.32
C ALA A 112 -3.67 -4.45 -24.21
N TYR A 113 -2.56 -4.02 -23.61
CA TYR A 113 -1.41 -3.42 -24.32
C TYR A 113 -0.72 -4.40 -25.30
N ILE A 114 -0.48 -5.65 -24.89
CA ILE A 114 0.13 -6.65 -25.78
C ILE A 114 -0.78 -6.97 -26.97
N LEU A 115 -2.10 -7.05 -26.76
CA LEU A 115 -3.04 -7.37 -27.83
C LEU A 115 -3.20 -6.20 -28.81
N SER A 116 -3.25 -4.95 -28.33
CA SER A 116 -3.36 -3.78 -29.20
C SER A 116 -2.13 -3.60 -30.11
N SER A 117 -0.95 -4.05 -29.68
CA SER A 117 0.28 -4.02 -30.49
C SER A 117 0.40 -5.20 -31.48
N ARG A 118 -0.33 -6.30 -31.25
CA ARG A 118 -0.23 -7.52 -32.07
C ARG A 118 -1.40 -7.73 -33.04
N ILE A 119 -2.57 -7.18 -32.73
CA ILE A 119 -3.79 -7.41 -33.50
C ILE A 119 -4.26 -6.07 -34.07
N PRO A 120 -4.10 -5.82 -35.38
CA PRO A 120 -4.60 -4.60 -36.01
C PRO A 120 -6.08 -4.37 -35.71
N GLY A 121 -6.41 -3.18 -35.23
CA GLY A 121 -7.78 -2.79 -34.88
C GLY A 121 -8.28 -3.26 -33.50
N TYR A 122 -7.53 -4.09 -32.76
CA TYR A 122 -7.92 -4.49 -31.41
C TYR A 122 -7.83 -3.31 -30.44
N ARG A 123 -8.92 -3.05 -29.72
CA ARG A 123 -9.00 -2.05 -28.64
C ARG A 123 -9.76 -2.64 -27.47
N GLN A 124 -9.16 -2.56 -26.28
CA GLN A 124 -9.81 -2.90 -25.02
C GLN A 124 -10.03 -1.61 -24.23
N THR A 125 -11.29 -1.28 -23.97
CA THR A 125 -11.61 -0.18 -23.05
C THR A 125 -11.31 -0.64 -21.63
N LEU A 126 -10.47 0.13 -20.93
CA LEU A 126 -10.12 -0.07 -19.53
C LEU A 126 -10.87 0.95 -18.68
N ARG A 127 -11.29 0.54 -17.49
CA ARG A 127 -11.88 1.43 -16.48
C ARG A 127 -11.51 0.93 -15.08
N PRO A 128 -11.43 1.83 -14.08
CA PRO A 128 -11.37 1.39 -12.69
C PRO A 128 -12.60 0.55 -12.33
N ASP A 129 -12.39 -0.51 -11.57
CA ASP A 129 -13.41 -1.47 -11.15
C ASP A 129 -13.12 -1.97 -9.72
N ASP A 130 -13.21 -1.08 -8.73
CA ASP A 130 -12.96 -1.45 -7.34
C ASP A 130 -13.60 -0.48 -6.31
N GLU A 131 -14.92 -0.57 -6.14
CA GLU A 131 -15.65 0.22 -5.14
C GLU A 131 -15.16 -0.06 -3.71
N SER A 132 -14.80 -1.31 -3.43
CA SER A 132 -14.33 -1.72 -2.10
C SER A 132 -13.02 -1.02 -1.73
N THR A 133 -12.10 -0.89 -2.68
CA THR A 133 -10.85 -0.17 -2.51
C THR A 133 -11.07 1.33 -2.35
N LEU A 134 -12.02 1.93 -3.07
CA LEU A 134 -12.40 3.33 -2.85
C LEU A 134 -12.88 3.60 -1.42
N LYS A 135 -13.80 2.77 -0.92
CA LYS A 135 -14.30 2.87 0.47
C LYS A 135 -13.18 2.64 1.48
N ALA A 136 -12.32 1.65 1.26
CA ALA A 136 -11.21 1.35 2.15
C ALA A 136 -10.19 2.49 2.20
N ASN A 137 -9.84 3.07 1.04
CA ASN A 137 -8.97 4.24 0.97
C ASN A 137 -9.55 5.44 1.72
N ALA A 138 -10.86 5.71 1.59
CA ALA A 138 -11.53 6.74 2.37
C ALA A 138 -11.40 6.47 3.88
N ARG A 139 -11.65 5.22 4.31
CA ARG A 139 -11.53 4.81 5.70
C ARG A 139 -10.11 4.95 6.26
N ILE A 140 -9.10 4.63 5.46
CA ILE A 140 -7.69 4.79 5.86
C ILE A 140 -7.30 6.27 5.99
N ARG A 141 -7.82 7.15 5.12
CA ARG A 141 -7.64 8.60 5.26
C ARG A 141 -8.27 9.14 6.54
N GLU A 142 -9.48 8.70 6.89
CA GLU A 142 -10.12 9.07 8.15
C GLU A 142 -9.29 8.63 9.37
N LEU A 143 -8.74 7.41 9.34
CA LEU A 143 -7.88 6.92 10.42
C LEU A 143 -6.56 7.70 10.51
N ALA A 144 -5.94 8.03 9.38
CA ALA A 144 -4.73 8.83 9.36
C ALA A 144 -4.96 10.23 9.95
N ALA A 145 -6.08 10.87 9.61
CA ALA A 145 -6.42 12.22 10.06
C ALA A 145 -6.54 12.38 11.59
N LYS A 146 -6.71 11.28 12.33
CA LYS A 146 -6.75 11.30 13.81
C LYS A 146 -5.39 11.60 14.46
N TYR A 147 -4.29 11.43 13.72
CA TYR A 147 -2.95 11.48 14.27
C TYR A 147 -2.07 12.47 13.49
N PRO A 148 -1.40 13.44 14.15
CA PRO A 148 -0.69 14.52 13.48
C PRO A 148 0.57 14.06 12.73
N ASN A 149 1.09 12.87 13.04
CA ASN A 149 2.28 12.28 12.45
C ASN A 149 1.98 11.01 11.61
N VAL A 150 0.73 10.86 11.15
CA VAL A 150 0.33 9.83 10.20
C VAL A 150 -0.07 10.50 8.88
N TYR A 151 0.61 10.12 7.80
CA TYR A 151 0.50 10.75 6.48
C TYR A 151 0.01 9.74 5.45
N ILE A 152 -0.69 10.22 4.42
CA ILE A 152 -1.11 9.40 3.29
C ILE A 152 -0.15 9.61 2.12
N ILE A 153 0.40 8.52 1.59
CA ILE A 153 1.09 8.48 0.29
C ILE A 153 0.08 7.98 -0.73
N ASP A 154 -0.38 8.88 -1.60
CA ASP A 154 -1.33 8.55 -2.66
C ASP A 154 -0.66 8.69 -4.04
N ALA A 155 0.23 7.74 -4.34
CA ALA A 155 0.82 7.65 -5.68
C ALA A 155 -0.20 7.15 -6.72
N ALA A 156 -1.22 6.40 -6.29
CA ALA A 156 -2.24 5.84 -7.17
C ALA A 156 -3.12 6.91 -7.82
N ALA A 157 -3.32 8.07 -7.18
CA ALA A 157 -4.02 9.21 -7.78
C ALA A 157 -3.39 9.72 -9.10
N TYR A 158 -2.14 9.37 -9.40
CA TYR A 158 -1.44 9.76 -10.63
C TYR A 158 -1.53 8.72 -11.76
N ILE A 159 -2.28 7.64 -11.55
CA ILE A 159 -2.56 6.63 -12.58
C ILE A 159 -3.58 7.21 -13.57
N PRO A 160 -3.26 7.31 -14.87
CA PRO A 160 -4.21 7.80 -15.87
C PRO A 160 -5.39 6.85 -16.07
N ALA A 161 -6.51 7.37 -16.58
CA ALA A 161 -7.75 6.61 -16.76
C ALA A 161 -7.61 5.42 -17.72
N ASP A 162 -6.66 5.48 -18.66
CA ASP A 162 -6.31 4.41 -19.60
C ASP A 162 -5.22 3.47 -19.07
N PHE A 163 -4.76 3.69 -17.83
CA PHE A 163 -3.70 2.92 -17.17
C PHE A 163 -2.35 2.93 -17.92
N GLN A 164 -2.09 3.97 -18.72
CA GLN A 164 -0.83 4.11 -19.45
C GLN A 164 -0.11 5.41 -19.11
N ILE A 165 1.22 5.33 -18.98
CA ILE A 165 2.10 6.49 -18.88
C ILE A 165 3.07 6.40 -20.05
N GLY A 166 3.20 7.47 -20.85
CA GLY A 166 4.08 7.45 -22.02
C GLY A 166 3.75 6.34 -23.03
N GLY A 167 2.48 5.91 -23.10
CA GLY A 167 2.04 4.80 -23.96
C GLY A 167 2.39 3.40 -23.44
N LEU A 168 3.01 3.29 -22.25
CA LEU A 168 3.36 2.00 -21.63
C LEU A 168 2.42 1.69 -20.46
N PRO A 169 2.07 0.41 -20.24
CA PRO A 169 1.14 0.01 -19.20
C PRO A 169 1.73 0.25 -17.80
N VAL A 170 0.88 0.68 -16.86
CA VAL A 170 1.27 0.89 -15.45
C VAL A 170 1.19 -0.41 -14.63
N TYR A 171 0.30 -1.33 -15.00
CA TYR A 171 0.11 -2.61 -14.28
C TYR A 171 0.65 -3.81 -15.05
N SER A 172 1.06 -4.84 -14.30
CA SER A 172 1.40 -6.17 -14.83
C SER A 172 0.15 -7.03 -15.06
N ASP A 173 -0.92 -6.74 -14.33
CA ASP A 173 -2.21 -7.39 -14.44
C ASP A 173 -3.37 -6.40 -14.21
N THR A 174 -4.39 -6.76 -13.43
CA THR A 174 -5.53 -5.90 -13.12
C THR A 174 -5.20 -4.85 -12.07
N ASP A 175 -4.21 -5.08 -11.19
CA ASP A 175 -3.96 -4.20 -10.03
C ASP A 175 -2.51 -4.19 -9.53
N HIS A 176 -1.60 -5.01 -10.04
CA HIS A 176 -0.20 -4.97 -9.62
C HIS A 176 0.58 -3.95 -10.44
N ILE A 177 0.99 -2.84 -9.81
CA ILE A 177 1.91 -1.86 -10.38
C ILE A 177 3.20 -2.55 -10.83
N ASN A 178 3.56 -2.41 -12.11
CA ASN A 178 4.79 -2.95 -12.66
C ASN A 178 5.99 -2.01 -12.36
N PRO A 179 7.26 -2.45 -12.55
CA PRO A 179 8.42 -1.61 -12.22
C PRO A 179 8.47 -0.26 -12.95
N TYR A 180 8.02 -0.21 -14.21
CA TYR A 180 7.92 1.02 -14.98
C TYR A 180 6.89 1.97 -14.35
N GLY A 181 5.66 1.48 -14.14
CA GLY A 181 4.58 2.21 -13.50
C GLY A 181 4.98 2.71 -12.11
N GLY A 182 5.62 1.87 -11.29
CA GLY A 182 6.10 2.26 -9.96
C GLY A 182 7.12 3.40 -10.01
N THR A 183 8.04 3.35 -10.97
CA THR A 183 9.04 4.42 -11.19
C THR A 183 8.38 5.73 -11.61
N GLU A 184 7.48 5.69 -12.59
CA GLU A 184 6.82 6.89 -13.11
C GLU A 184 5.86 7.51 -12.08
N LEU A 185 5.11 6.70 -11.35
CA LEU A 185 4.24 7.17 -10.27
C LEU A 185 5.06 7.78 -9.12
N ALA A 186 6.20 7.18 -8.75
CA ALA A 186 7.08 7.74 -7.73
C ALA A 186 7.67 9.10 -8.15
N LYS A 187 8.06 9.27 -9.42
CA LYS A 187 8.51 10.56 -9.97
C LYS A 187 7.41 11.62 -9.87
N ARG A 188 6.24 11.34 -10.44
CA ARG A 188 5.07 12.25 -10.43
C ARG A 188 4.65 12.63 -9.01
N PHE A 189 4.63 11.65 -8.11
CA PHE A 189 4.35 11.88 -6.69
C PHE A 189 5.39 12.83 -6.07
N SER A 190 6.68 12.57 -6.28
CA SER A 190 7.79 13.32 -5.67
C SER A 190 7.95 14.76 -6.20
N GLU A 191 7.38 15.06 -7.37
CA GLU A 191 7.28 16.42 -7.91
C GLU A 191 6.24 17.27 -7.16
N LYS A 192 5.17 16.65 -6.64
CA LYS A 192 4.05 17.34 -6.00
C LYS A 192 4.08 17.28 -4.49
N GLN A 193 4.57 16.18 -3.93
CA GLN A 193 4.60 15.92 -2.50
C GLN A 193 5.96 15.36 -2.08
N ARG A 194 6.56 15.98 -1.08
CA ARG A 194 7.83 15.54 -0.48
C ARG A 194 7.65 15.37 1.00
N PHE A 195 7.68 14.12 1.45
CA PHE A 195 7.50 13.76 2.86
C PHE A 195 8.81 13.61 3.62
N LEU A 196 9.92 13.40 2.91
CA LEU A 196 11.24 13.27 3.49
C LEU A 196 12.00 14.57 3.20
N ASN A 197 12.33 15.33 4.24
CA ASN A 197 13.27 16.43 4.12
C ASN A 197 14.65 15.86 3.77
N THR A 198 15.22 16.31 2.65
CA THR A 198 16.57 15.95 2.19
C THR A 198 17.67 16.68 2.96
N ARG A 199 17.33 17.47 3.99
CA ARG A 199 18.32 18.09 4.88
C ARG A 199 18.88 17.02 5.81
N HIS A 200 19.90 16.32 5.33
CA HIS A 200 20.89 15.72 6.20
C HIS A 200 21.62 16.87 6.90
N ASN A 201 21.23 17.18 8.15
CA ASN A 201 22.09 17.94 9.02
C ASN A 201 23.29 17.03 9.33
N HIS A 202 24.41 17.32 8.68
CA HIS A 202 25.73 16.86 9.09
C HIS A 202 26.09 17.47 10.44
#